data_AF-A0A3N5Z417-F1
#
_entry.id   AF-A0A3N5Z417-F1
#
_cell.length_a   1.000
_cell.length_b   1.000
_cell.length_c   1.000
_cell.angle_alpha   90.00
_cell.angle_beta   90.00
_cell.angle_gamma   90.00
#
_symmetry.space_group_name_H-M   'P 1'
#
loop_
_entity.id
_entity.type
_entity.pdbx_description
1 polymer ?
#
loop_
_entity_poly.entity_id
_entity_poly.type
_entity_poly.pdbx_seq_one_letter_code
_entity_poly.pdbx_strand_id
1 'polypeptide(L)'
;SVDAMNGIGVLLVQAGRAGEAAGWFERAVAASPGFYEAWLNLGIARQEQGNRAAAAAVYRRVLTAPARHAREREAARQLLASLGSK
;
A
#
# COMPACT_ATOMS: atom_id res chain seq x y z
N SER A 1 -8.71 -15.51 1.35
CA SER A 1 -7.99 -14.95 2.51
C SER A 1 -7.54 -13.53 2.18
N VAL A 2 -7.04 -12.79 3.17
CA VAL A 2 -6.39 -11.49 2.93
C VAL A 2 -5.16 -11.62 2.03
N ASP A 3 -4.44 -12.74 2.09
CA ASP A 3 -3.31 -13.04 1.20
C ASP A 3 -3.75 -13.15 -0.26
N ALA A 4 -4.88 -13.82 -0.51
CA ALA A 4 -5.43 -13.94 -1.86
C ALA A 4 -5.87 -12.58 -2.42
N MET A 5 -6.49 -11.73 -1.59
CA MET A 5 -6.85 -10.36 -1.98
C MET A 5 -5.61 -9.54 -2.33
N ASN A 6 -4.56 -9.63 -1.50
CA ASN A 6 -3.27 -8.98 -1.76
C ASN A 6 -2.62 -9.50 -3.05
N GLY A 7 -2.61 -10.83 -3.26
CA GLY A 7 -2.06 -11.44 -4.46
C GLY A 7 -2.75 -10.98 -5.75
N ILE A 8 -4.09 -10.91 -5.76
CA ILE A 8 -4.84 -10.37 -6.90
C ILE A 8 -4.46 -8.91 -7.16
N GLY A 9 -4.38 -8.10 -6.11
CA GLY A 9 -3.98 -6.70 -6.24
C GLY A 9 -2.56 -6.55 -6.84
N VAL A 10 -1.60 -7.36 -6.40
CA VAL A 10 -0.22 -7.34 -6.93
C VAL A 10 -0.20 -7.69 -8.42
N LEU A 11 -0.94 -8.73 -8.83
CA LEU A 11 -1.04 -9.11 -10.24
C LEU A 11 -1.66 -8.00 -11.10
N LEU A 12 -2.64 -7.27 -10.55
CA LEU A 12 -3.26 -6.14 -11.25
C LEU A 12 -2.31 -4.95 -11.39
N VAL A 13 -1.50 -4.63 -10.37
CA VAL A 13 -0.43 -3.61 -10.48
C VAL A 13 0.55 -3.99 -11.58
N GLN A 14 1.02 -5.23 -11.61
CA GLN A 14 1.93 -5.72 -12.65
C GLN A 14 1.33 -5.64 -14.06
N ALA A 15 0.00 -5.75 -14.17
CA ALA A 15 -0.74 -5.57 -15.42
C ALA A 15 -1.03 -4.09 -15.78
N GLY A 16 -0.50 -3.12 -15.02
CA GLY A 16 -0.77 -1.68 -15.22
C GLY A 16 -2.18 -1.24 -14.80
N ARG A 17 -2.93 -2.11 -14.11
CA ARG A 17 -4.32 -1.89 -13.68
C ARG A 17 -4.38 -1.43 -12.22
N ALA A 18 -3.59 -0.41 -11.89
CA ALA A 18 -3.47 0.12 -10.54
C ALA A 18 -4.81 0.58 -9.94
N GLY A 19 -5.73 1.06 -10.78
CA GLY A 19 -7.12 1.40 -10.43
C GLY A 19 -7.85 0.26 -9.73
N GLU A 20 -7.85 -0.90 -10.37
CA GLU A 20 -8.54 -2.10 -9.88
C GLU A 20 -7.77 -2.77 -8.73
N ALA A 21 -6.45 -2.71 -8.77
CA ALA A 21 -5.61 -3.22 -7.69
C ALA A 21 -5.93 -2.55 -6.34
N ALA A 22 -6.13 -1.23 -6.33
CA ALA A 22 -6.46 -0.49 -5.11
C ALA A 22 -7.72 -1.04 -4.43
N GLY A 23 -8.75 -1.40 -5.19
CA GLY A 23 -9.98 -1.98 -4.63
C GLY A 23 -9.74 -3.33 -3.94
N TRP A 24 -8.81 -4.14 -4.44
CA TRP A 24 -8.44 -5.41 -3.80
C TRP A 24 -7.61 -5.20 -2.53
N PHE A 25 -6.68 -4.26 -2.54
CA PHE A 25 -5.93 -3.91 -1.34
C PHE A 25 -6.82 -3.29 -0.26
N GLU A 26 -7.79 -2.45 -0.63
CA GLU A 26 -8.79 -1.90 0.28
C GLU A 26 -9.60 -3.00 0.99
N ARG A 27 -10.02 -4.01 0.23
CA ARG A 27 -10.70 -5.18 0.81
C ARG A 27 -9.79 -5.96 1.75
N ALA A 28 -8.51 -6.12 1.40
CA ALA A 28 -7.53 -6.80 2.25
C ALA A 28 -7.31 -6.06 3.58
N VAL A 29 -7.13 -4.73 3.54
CA VAL A 29 -6.89 -3.93 4.75
C VAL A 29 -8.15 -3.73 5.59
N ALA A 30 -9.34 -3.73 4.98
CA ALA A 30 -10.61 -3.73 5.70
C ALA A 30 -10.81 -5.05 6.45
N ALA A 31 -10.48 -6.18 5.81
CA ALA A 31 -10.60 -7.51 6.42
C ALA A 31 -9.51 -7.77 7.48
N SER A 32 -8.30 -7.22 7.31
CA SER A 32 -7.23 -7.28 8.30
C SER A 32 -6.48 -5.94 8.38
N PRO A 33 -6.88 -5.03 9.30
CA PRO A 33 -6.22 -3.74 9.48
C PRO A 33 -4.75 -3.83 9.88
N GLY A 34 -4.30 -5.00 10.37
CA GLY A 34 -2.91 -5.29 10.72
C GLY A 34 -2.07 -5.88 9.59
N PHE A 35 -2.64 -6.08 8.39
CA PHE A 35 -1.90 -6.60 7.24
C PHE A 35 -1.15 -5.48 6.52
N TYR A 36 -0.01 -5.08 7.09
CA TYR A 36 0.76 -3.91 6.64
C TYR A 36 1.36 -4.05 5.23
N GLU A 37 1.55 -5.26 4.73
CA GLU A 37 1.93 -5.48 3.33
C GLU A 37 0.85 -4.99 2.36
N ALA A 38 -0.42 -5.31 2.61
CA ALA A 38 -1.53 -4.83 1.79
C ALA A 38 -1.69 -3.30 1.89
N TRP A 39 -1.43 -2.70 3.06
CA TRP A 39 -1.37 -1.24 3.18
C TRP A 39 -0.25 -0.65 2.33
N LEU A 40 0.95 -1.23 2.33
CA LEU A 40 2.06 -0.74 1.50
C LEU A 40 1.69 -0.77 0.02
N ASN A 41 1.10 -1.89 -0.43
CA ASN A 41 0.68 -2.08 -1.82
C ASN A 41 -0.47 -1.13 -2.22
N LEU A 42 -1.41 -0.83 -1.30
CA LEU A 42 -2.41 0.20 -1.52
C LEU A 42 -1.78 1.57 -1.75
N GLY A 43 -0.77 1.94 -0.97
CA GLY A 43 -0.05 3.21 -1.13
C GLY A 43 0.62 3.32 -2.50
N ILE A 44 1.27 2.24 -2.96
CA ILE A 44 1.90 2.15 -4.28
C ILE A 44 0.86 2.30 -5.38
N ALA A 45 -0.25 1.55 -5.31
CA ALA A 45 -1.32 1.64 -6.30
C ALA A 45 -1.94 3.06 -6.37
N ARG A 46 -2.11 3.73 -5.23
CA ARG A 46 -2.59 5.13 -5.19
C ARG A 46 -1.57 6.11 -5.78
N GLN A 47 -0.28 5.87 -5.60
CA GLN A 47 0.79 6.66 -6.21
C GLN A 47 0.82 6.49 -7.73
N GLU A 48 0.67 5.28 -8.25
CA GLU A 48 0.58 4.99 -9.69
C GLU A 48 -0.64 5.63 -10.35
N GLN A 49 -1.76 5.74 -9.61
CA GLN A 49 -2.94 6.51 -10.04
C GLN A 49 -2.72 8.04 -10.01
N GLY A 50 -1.54 8.53 -9.62
CA GLY A 50 -1.25 9.94 -9.47
C GLY A 50 -1.82 10.58 -8.19
N ASN A 51 -2.51 9.82 -7.34
CA ASN A 51 -3.08 10.31 -6.10
C ASN A 51 -2.05 10.30 -4.96
N ARG A 52 -1.07 11.21 -5.06
CA ARG A 52 0.04 11.35 -4.10
C ARG A 52 -0.47 11.61 -2.67
N ALA A 53 -1.57 12.35 -2.51
CA ALA A 53 -2.14 12.64 -1.19
C ALA A 53 -2.67 11.38 -0.50
N ALA A 54 -3.42 10.54 -1.22
CA ALA A 54 -3.89 9.27 -0.69
C ALA A 54 -2.74 8.30 -0.40
N ALA A 55 -1.75 8.22 -1.30
CA ALA A 55 -0.55 7.41 -1.07
C ALA A 55 0.19 7.83 0.21
N ALA A 56 0.39 9.13 0.43
CA ALA A 56 1.04 9.65 1.63
C ALA A 56 0.28 9.30 2.92
N ALA A 57 -1.06 9.37 2.92
CA ALA A 57 -1.87 8.98 4.06
C ALA A 57 -1.69 7.49 4.40
N VAL A 58 -1.66 6.64 3.39
CA VAL A 58 -1.43 5.20 3.54
C VAL A 58 -0.03 4.89 4.06
N TYR A 59 1.02 5.50 3.52
CA TYR A 59 2.38 5.29 4.02
C TYR A 59 2.53 5.73 5.47
N ARG A 60 1.92 6.86 5.87
CA ARG A 60 1.90 7.29 7.27
C ARG A 60 1.21 6.28 8.18
N ARG A 61 0.15 5.61 7.72
CA ARG A 61 -0.48 4.51 8.47
C ARG A 61 0.49 3.35 8.65
N VAL A 62 1.24 2.96 7.62
CA VAL A 62 2.25 1.88 7.74
C VAL A 62 3.35 2.25 8.73
N LEU A 63 3.75 3.53 8.81
CA LEU A 63 4.76 3.97 9.78
C LEU A 63 4.35 3.75 11.26
N THR A 64 3.05 3.63 11.54
CA THR A 64 2.52 3.31 12.89
C THR A 64 2.55 1.81 13.22
N ALA A 65 3.03 0.95 12.31
CA ALA A 65 3.04 -0.49 12.51
C ALA A 65 3.91 -0.92 13.72
N PRO A 66 3.60 -2.05 14.36
CA PRO A 66 4.44 -2.62 15.42
C PRO A 66 5.88 -2.85 14.95
N ALA A 67 6.83 -2.85 15.91
CA ALA A 67 8.27 -2.93 15.61
C ALA A 67 8.67 -4.13 14.74
N ARG A 68 7.97 -5.26 14.87
CA ARG A 68 8.17 -6.47 14.05
C ARG A 68 7.96 -6.24 12.54
N HIS A 69 7.23 -5.20 12.14
CA HIS A 69 7.03 -4.79 10.75
C HIS A 69 8.05 -3.72 10.34
N ALA A 70 9.30 -3.87 10.77
CA ALA A 70 10.36 -2.90 10.49
C ALA A 70 10.59 -2.72 8.98
N ARG A 71 10.45 -3.78 8.19
CA ARG A 71 10.61 -3.75 6.74
C ARG A 71 9.57 -2.87 6.07
N GLU A 72 8.30 -3.06 6.41
CA GLU A 72 7.18 -2.29 5.85
C GLU A 72 7.27 -0.82 6.27
N ARG A 73 7.67 -0.55 7.52
CA ARG A 73 7.92 0.83 7.99
C ARG A 73 9.04 1.51 7.22
N GLU A 74 10.14 0.81 6.97
CA GLU A 74 11.26 1.35 6.22
C GLU A 74 10.87 1.63 4.76
N ALA A 75 10.19 0.68 4.10
CA ALA A 75 9.66 0.88 2.76
C ALA A 75 8.71 2.08 2.68
N ALA A 76 7.79 2.21 3.64
CA ALA A 76 6.86 3.33 3.71
C ALA A 76 7.58 4.67 3.91
N ARG A 77 8.67 4.71 4.70
CA ARG A 77 9.48 5.92 4.90
C ARG A 77 10.12 6.38 3.59
N GLN A 78 10.74 5.46 2.85
CA GLN A 78 11.39 5.75 1.57
C GLN A 78 10.36 6.23 0.53
N LEU A 79 9.24 5.52 0.41
CA LEU A 79 8.17 5.89 -0.51
C LEU A 79 7.56 7.25 -0.15
N LEU A 80 7.28 7.52 1.13
CA LEU A 80 6.77 8.81 1.57
C LEU A 80 7.76 9.96 1.28
N ALA A 81 9.07 9.74 1.47
CA ALA A 81 10.08 10.73 1.12
C ALA A 81 10.08 11.04 -0.40
N SER A 82 10.01 9.99 -1.24
CA SER A 82 9.96 10.14 -2.69
C SER A 82 8.74 10.92 -3.20
N LEU A 83 7.65 10.98 -2.43
CA LEU A 83 6.46 11.75 -2.80
C LEU A 83 6.70 13.26 -2.77
N GLY A 84 7.56 13.73 -1.86
CA GLY A 84 7.89 15.13 -1.63
C GLY A 84 9.07 15.67 -2.45
N SER A 85 9.84 14.81 -3.12
CA SER A 85 11.00 15.21 -3.94
C SER A 85 10.64 15.70 -5.35
N LYS A 86 9.58 16.51 -5.52
CA LYS A 86 9.23 17.14 -6.81
C LYS A 86 9.14 18.64 -6.70
#